data_AF-A0A5M3MYK1-F1
#
_entry.id   AF-A0A5M3MYK1-F1
#
_cell.length_a   1.000
_cell.length_b   1.000
_cell.length_c   1.000
_cell.angle_alpha   90.00
_cell.angle_beta   90.00
_cell.angle_gamma   90.00
#
_symmetry.space_group_name_H-M   'P 1'
#
loop_
_entity.id
_entity.type
_entity.pdbx_description
1 polymer ?
#
loop_
_entity_poly.entity_id
_entity_poly.type
_entity_poly.pdbx_seq_one_letter_code
_entity_poly.pdbx_strand_id
1 'polypeptide(L)'
;SDTSLRSLYNRAAKAFIHRDFLTTFNLVNTAFSTLTAPQDASPDGLGAHRRKWDILRITLDTTVYHSPVDKDSLPKALRANLLLSSHAFIATLHTRSLDLFTPSSMQHHPRSSFLPHQVLVTLVASSLKIDTPDFGRGIVEEWLSHRVHSEAQLGDLEGYEKVLEMYCLHVLPRMEGWDYAKQFLDYESELPHERKKV
;
A
#
# COMPACT_ATOMS: atom_id res chain seq x y z
N SER A 1 4.63 -4.11 -24.26
CA SER A 1 3.83 -3.91 -23.03
C SER A 1 4.69 -3.99 -21.78
N ASP A 2 5.40 -5.09 -21.49
CA ASP A 2 6.25 -5.25 -20.28
C ASP A 2 7.55 -4.39 -20.30
N THR A 3 8.34 -4.46 -21.37
CA THR A 3 9.62 -3.73 -21.50
C THR A 3 9.47 -2.21 -21.38
N SER A 4 8.35 -1.67 -21.86
CA SER A 4 8.04 -0.24 -21.76
C SER A 4 7.80 0.19 -20.31
N LEU A 5 6.94 -0.53 -19.58
CA LEU A 5 6.66 -0.24 -18.15
C LEU A 5 7.91 -0.38 -17.28
N ARG A 6 8.77 -1.35 -17.57
CA ARG A 6 10.05 -1.52 -16.87
C ARG A 6 11.00 -0.34 -17.10
N SER A 7 11.14 0.10 -18.35
CA SER A 7 11.95 1.26 -18.71
C SER A 7 11.43 2.55 -18.07
N LEU A 8 10.12 2.77 -18.12
CA LEU A 8 9.46 3.89 -17.45
C LEU A 8 9.71 3.86 -15.94
N TYR A 9 9.63 2.69 -15.31
CA TYR A 9 9.84 2.55 -13.88
C TYR A 9 11.26 2.95 -13.48
N ASN A 10 12.27 2.47 -14.21
CA ASN A 10 13.67 2.79 -13.92
C ASN A 10 13.93 4.29 -14.01
N ARG A 11 13.32 4.96 -14.99
CA ARG A 11 13.38 6.43 -15.13
C ARG A 11 12.67 7.14 -13.98
N ALA A 12 11.48 6.67 -13.60
CA ALA A 12 10.70 7.25 -12.52
C ALA A 12 11.41 7.10 -11.16
N ALA A 13 11.94 5.91 -10.86
CA ALA A 13 12.72 5.66 -9.65
C ALA A 13 13.99 6.53 -9.59
N LYS A 14 14.71 6.68 -10.73
CA LYS A 14 15.86 7.57 -10.80
C LYS A 14 15.47 9.03 -10.55
N ALA A 15 14.40 9.52 -11.20
CA ALA A 15 13.89 10.87 -10.98
C ALA A 15 13.51 11.10 -9.51
N PHE A 16 12.85 10.11 -8.90
CA PHE A 16 12.44 10.16 -7.49
C PHE A 16 13.63 10.28 -6.54
N ILE A 17 14.69 9.49 -6.76
CA ILE A 17 15.94 9.55 -5.98
C ILE A 17 16.58 10.94 -6.06
N HIS A 18 16.55 11.56 -7.23
CA HIS A 18 17.04 12.93 -7.43
C HIS A 18 16.05 14.03 -6.98
N ARG A 19 14.95 13.65 -6.32
CA ARG A 19 13.87 14.55 -5.87
C ARG A 19 13.19 15.34 -6.98
N ASP A 20 13.25 14.86 -8.23
CA ASP A 20 12.48 15.40 -9.34
C ASP A 20 11.05 14.82 -9.31
N PHE A 21 10.22 15.42 -8.46
CA PHE A 21 8.85 14.97 -8.24
C PHE A 21 7.92 15.24 -9.41
N LEU A 22 8.17 16.28 -10.21
CA LEU A 22 7.39 16.56 -11.42
C LEU A 22 7.59 15.45 -12.44
N THR A 23 8.84 15.10 -12.75
CA THR A 23 9.14 14.00 -13.68
C THR A 23 8.66 12.66 -13.15
N THR A 24 8.86 12.39 -11.85
CA THR A 24 8.37 11.17 -11.22
C THR A 24 6.85 11.05 -11.36
N PHE A 25 6.10 12.10 -11.02
CA PHE A 25 4.64 12.14 -11.12
C PHE A 25 4.15 11.92 -12.55
N ASN A 26 4.78 12.57 -13.54
CA ASN A 26 4.41 12.41 -14.95
C ASN A 26 4.64 10.98 -15.46
N LEU A 27 5.75 10.36 -15.07
CA LEU A 27 6.05 8.96 -15.43
C LEU A 27 5.10 7.97 -14.73
N VAL A 28 4.76 8.22 -13.47
CA VAL A 28 3.75 7.46 -12.71
C VAL A 28 2.40 7.53 -13.44
N ASN A 29 1.91 8.72 -13.79
CA ASN A 29 0.64 8.86 -14.52
C ASN A 29 0.68 8.19 -15.90
N THR A 30 1.81 8.27 -16.60
CA THR A 30 2.00 7.59 -17.88
C THR A 30 1.93 6.07 -17.71
N ALA A 31 2.45 5.51 -16.61
CA ALA A 31 2.31 4.08 -16.35
C ALA A 31 0.86 3.71 -16.02
N PHE A 32 0.17 4.51 -15.21
CA PHE A 32 -1.22 4.27 -14.80
C PHE A 32 -2.26 4.45 -15.91
N SER A 33 -1.92 5.09 -17.04
CA SER A 33 -2.78 5.04 -18.24
C SER A 33 -2.77 3.67 -18.92
N THR A 34 -1.77 2.83 -18.63
CA THR A 34 -1.64 1.45 -19.15
C THR A 34 -2.01 0.40 -18.10
N LEU A 35 -1.78 0.68 -16.82
CA LEU A 35 -2.06 -0.23 -15.72
C LEU A 35 -3.53 -0.14 -15.29
N THR A 36 -4.36 -1.01 -15.88
CA THR A 36 -5.75 -1.19 -15.49
C THR A 36 -5.89 -2.22 -14.39
N ALA A 37 -7.00 -2.18 -13.64
CA ALA A 37 -7.42 -3.26 -12.75
C ALA A 37 -7.42 -4.62 -13.47
N PRO A 38 -7.21 -5.74 -12.74
CA PRO A 38 -7.37 -7.06 -13.33
C PRO A 38 -8.81 -7.25 -13.84
N GLN A 39 -9.00 -8.12 -14.82
CA GLN A 39 -10.35 -8.43 -15.32
C GLN A 39 -11.07 -9.36 -14.33
N ASP A 40 -10.37 -10.39 -13.87
CA ASP A 40 -10.85 -11.42 -12.97
C ASP A 40 -9.93 -11.57 -11.75
N ALA A 41 -10.34 -12.40 -10.78
CA ALA A 41 -9.55 -12.69 -9.59
C ALA A 41 -8.27 -13.50 -9.87
N SER A 42 -8.10 -14.03 -11.09
CA SER A 42 -6.92 -14.79 -11.48
C SER A 42 -5.69 -13.90 -11.68
N PRO A 43 -4.47 -14.39 -11.39
CA PRO A 43 -3.23 -13.68 -11.70
C PRO A 43 -3.13 -13.33 -13.20
N ASP A 44 -2.64 -12.12 -13.50
CA ASP A 44 -2.36 -11.68 -14.87
C ASP A 44 -0.90 -11.20 -15.04
N GLY A 45 -0.52 -10.88 -16.28
CA GLY A 45 0.83 -10.40 -16.60
C GLY A 45 1.15 -8.98 -16.10
N LEU A 46 0.17 -8.22 -15.63
CA LEU A 46 0.34 -6.84 -15.14
C LEU A 46 0.43 -6.76 -13.61
N GLY A 47 0.07 -7.82 -12.88
CA GLY A 47 0.04 -7.82 -11.41
C GLY A 47 1.33 -7.35 -10.76
N ALA A 48 2.49 -7.83 -11.23
CA ALA A 48 3.78 -7.39 -10.72
C ALA A 48 4.07 -5.90 -10.98
N HIS A 49 3.67 -5.39 -12.15
CA HIS A 49 3.79 -3.97 -12.46
C HIS A 49 2.86 -3.11 -11.63
N ARG A 50 1.59 -3.51 -11.47
CA ARG A 50 0.63 -2.80 -10.60
C ARG A 50 1.18 -2.65 -9.19
N ARG A 51 1.70 -3.74 -8.59
CA ARG A 51 2.36 -3.67 -7.27
C ARG A 51 3.51 -2.67 -7.25
N LYS A 52 4.46 -2.83 -8.17
CA LYS A 52 5.69 -2.04 -8.18
C LYS A 52 5.41 -0.54 -8.37
N TRP A 53 4.52 -0.20 -9.29
CA TRP A 53 4.15 1.17 -9.58
C TRP A 53 3.29 1.80 -8.48
N ASP A 54 2.41 1.03 -7.83
CA ASP A 54 1.62 1.55 -6.73
C ASP A 54 2.48 1.84 -5.49
N ILE A 55 3.45 0.98 -5.18
CA ILE A 55 4.44 1.25 -4.12
C ILE A 55 5.17 2.56 -4.41
N LEU A 56 5.62 2.79 -5.65
CA LEU A 56 6.27 4.06 -6.03
C LEU A 56 5.31 5.26 -5.90
N ARG A 57 4.05 5.11 -6.30
CA ARG A 57 3.01 6.15 -6.17
C ARG A 57 2.77 6.52 -4.72
N ILE A 58 2.53 5.54 -3.85
CA ILE A 58 2.32 5.74 -2.41
C ILE A 58 3.55 6.40 -1.79
N THR A 59 4.76 5.95 -2.15
CA THR A 59 6.01 6.50 -1.63
C THR A 59 6.22 7.95 -2.07
N LEU A 60 5.94 8.28 -3.34
CA LEU A 60 5.99 9.64 -3.86
C LEU A 60 5.00 10.55 -3.12
N ASP A 61 3.72 10.17 -3.10
CA ASP A 61 2.65 10.96 -2.48
C ASP A 61 2.96 11.21 -1.00
N THR A 62 3.37 10.17 -0.28
CA THR A 62 3.70 10.27 1.16
C THR A 62 4.95 11.10 1.41
N THR A 63 5.96 11.01 0.55
CA THR A 63 7.19 11.81 0.68
C THR A 63 6.89 13.29 0.51
N VAL A 64 6.10 13.64 -0.51
CA VAL A 64 5.69 15.03 -0.75
C VAL A 64 4.75 15.53 0.35
N TYR A 65 3.83 14.69 0.82
CA TYR A 65 2.91 15.04 1.89
C TYR A 65 3.63 15.31 3.22
N HIS A 66 4.55 14.42 3.61
CA HIS A 66 5.29 14.54 4.87
C HIS A 66 6.35 15.66 4.86
N SER A 67 7.00 15.89 3.71
CA SER A 67 8.07 16.87 3.57
C SER A 67 7.90 17.64 2.25
N PRO A 68 6.97 18.61 2.21
CA PRO A 68 6.67 19.33 0.98
C PRO A 68 7.87 20.16 0.53
N VAL A 69 8.16 20.08 -0.76
CA VAL A 69 9.04 21.04 -1.46
C VAL A 69 8.24 22.30 -1.80
N ASP A 70 8.87 23.24 -2.50
CA ASP A 70 8.19 24.43 -3.00
C ASP A 70 6.88 24.07 -3.73
N LYS A 71 5.76 24.57 -3.21
CA LYS A 71 4.42 24.19 -3.66
C LYS A 71 4.21 24.56 -5.13
N ASP A 72 4.78 25.67 -5.59
CA ASP A 72 4.55 26.14 -6.96
C ASP A 72 5.23 25.25 -8.01
N SER A 73 6.24 24.49 -7.60
CA SER A 73 6.90 23.47 -8.44
C SER A 73 6.13 22.15 -8.52
N LEU A 74 5.12 21.94 -7.67
CA LEU A 74 4.42 20.67 -7.55
C LEU A 74 3.24 20.53 -8.53
N PRO A 75 3.06 19.34 -9.13
CA PRO A 75 1.84 18.99 -9.86
C PRO A 75 0.57 19.27 -9.03
N LYS A 76 -0.50 19.72 -9.71
CA LYS A 76 -1.77 20.10 -9.07
C LYS A 76 -2.35 19.01 -8.16
N ALA A 77 -2.27 17.75 -8.58
CA ALA A 77 -2.78 16.63 -7.78
C ALA A 77 -1.98 16.43 -6.47
N LEU A 78 -0.65 16.53 -6.52
CA LEU A 78 0.19 16.44 -5.32
C LEU A 78 -0.06 17.63 -4.39
N ARG A 79 -0.26 18.84 -4.94
CA ARG A 79 -0.68 20.01 -4.15
C ARG A 79 -2.03 19.82 -3.48
N ALA A 80 -2.99 19.21 -4.17
CA ALA A 80 -4.31 18.93 -3.60
C ALA A 80 -4.22 17.97 -2.41
N ASN A 81 -3.33 16.97 -2.47
CA ASN A 81 -3.08 16.07 -1.34
C ASN A 81 -2.60 16.84 -0.09
N LEU A 82 -1.80 17.91 -0.24
CA LEU A 82 -1.31 18.73 0.89
C LEU A 82 -2.42 19.49 1.63
N LEU A 83 -3.64 19.54 1.08
CA LEU A 83 -4.79 20.18 1.71
C LEU A 83 -5.65 19.19 2.53
N LEU A 84 -5.35 17.90 2.45
CA LEU A 84 -6.06 16.85 3.17
C LEU A 84 -5.55 16.76 4.62
N SER A 85 -6.38 16.24 5.52
CA SER A 85 -5.88 15.72 6.80
C SER A 85 -5.09 14.43 6.57
N SER A 86 -4.21 14.05 7.51
CA SER A 86 -3.40 12.84 7.37
C SER A 86 -4.26 11.59 7.19
N HIS A 87 -5.39 11.51 7.91
CA HIS A 87 -6.36 10.44 7.75
C HIS A 87 -7.00 10.44 6.36
N ALA A 88 -7.49 11.59 5.88
CA ALA A 88 -8.10 11.69 4.55
C ALA A 88 -7.10 11.39 3.42
N PHE A 89 -5.83 11.75 3.62
CA PHE A 89 -4.74 11.44 2.71
C PHE A 89 -4.50 9.92 2.62
N ILE A 90 -4.32 9.21 3.73
CA ILE A 90 -4.11 7.75 3.70
C ILE A 90 -5.37 7.04 3.19
N ALA A 91 -6.58 7.49 3.56
CA ALA A 91 -7.82 6.92 3.03
C ALA A 91 -7.91 7.06 1.50
N THR A 92 -7.44 8.18 0.95
CA THR A 92 -7.35 8.40 -0.50
C THR A 92 -6.37 7.44 -1.15
N LEU A 93 -5.19 7.23 -0.56
CA LEU A 93 -4.21 6.27 -1.06
C LEU A 93 -4.76 4.83 -1.02
N HIS A 94 -5.35 4.44 0.12
CA HIS A 94 -5.94 3.13 0.31
C HIS A 94 -7.04 2.83 -0.72
N THR A 95 -7.99 3.76 -0.91
CA THR A 95 -9.06 3.63 -1.91
C THR A 95 -8.50 3.42 -3.31
N ARG A 96 -7.51 4.23 -3.72
CA ARG A 96 -6.87 4.11 -5.04
C ARG A 96 -6.13 2.79 -5.22
N SER A 97 -5.62 2.17 -4.15
CA SER A 97 -4.99 0.85 -4.20
C SER A 97 -6.06 -0.25 -4.29
N LEU A 98 -7.15 -0.15 -3.52
CA LEU A 98 -8.27 -1.09 -3.62
C LEU A 98 -8.85 -1.11 -5.05
N ASP A 99 -9.08 0.05 -5.65
CA ASP A 99 -9.60 0.16 -7.02
C ASP A 99 -8.64 -0.45 -8.05
N LEU A 100 -7.33 -0.32 -7.84
CA LEU A 100 -6.30 -0.83 -8.76
C LEU A 100 -6.19 -2.36 -8.74
N PHE A 101 -6.43 -3.00 -7.60
CA PHE A 101 -6.26 -4.44 -7.44
C PHE A 101 -7.56 -5.23 -7.44
N THR A 102 -8.70 -4.59 -7.21
CA THR A 102 -10.00 -5.26 -7.29
C THR A 102 -10.31 -5.58 -8.76
N PRO A 103 -10.72 -6.83 -9.08
CA PRO A 103 -11.16 -7.19 -10.42
C PRO A 103 -12.25 -6.27 -10.96
N SER A 104 -12.19 -6.00 -12.27
CA SER A 104 -13.14 -5.11 -12.96
C SER A 104 -14.58 -5.62 -12.83
N SER A 105 -14.77 -6.93 -12.78
CA SER A 105 -16.05 -7.59 -12.51
C SER A 105 -16.61 -7.33 -11.10
N MET A 106 -15.80 -6.84 -10.17
CA MET A 106 -16.15 -6.59 -8.76
C MET A 106 -15.94 -5.13 -8.32
N GLN A 107 -15.78 -4.20 -9.27
CA GLN A 107 -15.44 -2.79 -8.98
C GLN A 107 -16.43 -2.05 -8.06
N HIS A 108 -17.70 -2.45 -8.02
CA HIS A 108 -18.68 -1.86 -7.11
C HIS A 108 -18.49 -2.27 -5.64
N HIS A 109 -17.65 -3.28 -5.39
CA HIS A 109 -17.32 -3.77 -4.07
C HIS A 109 -15.81 -4.00 -3.95
N PRO A 110 -14.98 -2.94 -3.90
CA PRO A 110 -13.55 -3.07 -3.66
C PRO A 110 -13.28 -3.78 -2.35
N ARG A 111 -12.32 -4.71 -2.35
CA ARG A 111 -12.00 -5.54 -1.17
C ARG A 111 -10.51 -5.62 -0.92
N SER A 112 -10.14 -5.50 0.35
CA SER A 112 -8.75 -5.66 0.80
C SER A 112 -8.17 -7.05 0.52
N SER A 113 -9.00 -8.08 0.31
CA SER A 113 -8.55 -9.43 -0.08
C SER A 113 -7.79 -9.50 -1.41
N PHE A 114 -7.96 -8.51 -2.28
CA PHE A 114 -7.22 -8.39 -3.53
C PHE A 114 -5.94 -7.58 -3.40
N LEU A 115 -5.76 -6.87 -2.28
CA LEU A 115 -4.60 -6.02 -2.06
C LEU A 115 -3.36 -6.87 -1.75
N PRO A 116 -2.27 -6.73 -2.54
CA PRO A 116 -1.04 -7.47 -2.26
C PRO A 116 -0.38 -6.98 -0.96
N HIS A 117 0.17 -7.91 -0.18
CA HIS A 117 0.75 -7.60 1.12
C HIS A 117 1.84 -6.49 1.04
N GLN A 118 2.64 -6.43 -0.02
CA GLN A 118 3.66 -5.37 -0.16
C GLN A 118 3.04 -3.98 -0.27
N VAL A 119 1.88 -3.86 -0.93
CA VAL A 119 1.16 -2.59 -1.05
C VAL A 119 0.52 -2.23 0.29
N LEU A 120 -0.11 -3.21 0.96
CA LEU A 120 -0.66 -3.05 2.31
C LEU A 120 0.41 -2.53 3.29
N VAL A 121 1.56 -3.21 3.38
CA VAL A 121 2.69 -2.81 4.24
C VAL A 121 3.17 -1.41 3.89
N THR A 122 3.19 -1.03 2.61
CA THR A 122 3.59 0.33 2.18
C THR A 122 2.58 1.40 2.62
N LEU A 123 1.27 1.12 2.54
CA LEU A 123 0.22 2.02 3.04
C LEU A 123 0.32 2.19 4.56
N VAL A 124 0.51 1.10 5.29
CA VAL A 124 0.66 1.13 6.76
C VAL A 124 1.94 1.86 7.17
N ALA A 125 3.08 1.60 6.51
CA ALA A 125 4.30 2.36 6.75
C ALA A 125 4.12 3.86 6.46
N SER A 126 3.31 4.20 5.45
CA SER A 126 2.98 5.59 5.13
C SER A 126 2.12 6.24 6.22
N SER A 127 1.15 5.52 6.76
CA SER A 127 0.31 6.02 7.85
C SER A 127 1.12 6.25 9.13
N LEU A 128 2.07 5.37 9.44
CA LEU A 128 3.01 5.55 10.55
C LEU A 128 3.91 6.77 10.33
N LYS A 129 4.42 6.95 9.11
CA LYS A 129 5.31 8.06 8.76
C LYS A 129 4.66 9.43 8.92
N ILE A 130 3.35 9.54 8.75
CA ILE A 130 2.60 10.81 8.88
C ILE A 130 1.78 10.91 10.18
N ASP A 131 2.09 10.04 11.14
CA ASP A 131 1.51 10.02 12.48
C ASP A 131 0.00 9.74 12.55
N THR A 132 -0.47 8.80 11.72
CA THR A 132 -1.84 8.25 11.75
C THR A 132 -1.82 6.72 11.87
N PRO A 133 -1.33 6.18 13.00
CA PRO A 133 -1.25 4.73 13.21
C PRO A 133 -2.63 4.06 13.33
N ASP A 134 -3.64 4.79 13.81
CA ASP A 134 -5.03 4.36 13.95
C ASP A 134 -5.64 3.93 12.62
N PHE A 135 -5.44 4.73 11.57
CA PHE A 135 -5.88 4.35 10.23
C PHE A 135 -5.09 3.14 9.70
N GLY A 136 -3.79 3.09 10.00
CA GLY A 136 -2.94 1.93 9.67
C GLY A 136 -3.46 0.63 10.27
N ARG A 137 -3.87 0.66 11.54
CA ARG A 137 -4.54 -0.45 12.23
C ARG A 137 -5.80 -0.89 11.48
N GLY A 138 -6.67 0.06 11.12
CA GLY A 138 -7.91 -0.23 10.39
C GLY A 138 -7.67 -0.95 9.06
N ILE A 139 -6.69 -0.50 8.27
CA ILE A 139 -6.32 -1.15 6.99
C ILE A 139 -5.85 -2.60 7.23
N VAL A 140 -5.01 -2.85 8.23
CA VAL A 140 -4.55 -4.20 8.55
C VAL A 140 -5.70 -5.10 9.00
N GLU A 141 -6.53 -4.64 9.93
CA GLU A 141 -7.66 -5.42 10.45
C GLU A 141 -8.67 -5.75 9.35
N GLU A 142 -8.94 -4.80 8.46
CA GLU A 142 -9.77 -5.04 7.28
C GLU A 142 -9.17 -6.13 6.39
N TRP A 143 -7.86 -6.06 6.10
CA TRP A 143 -7.17 -7.09 5.30
C TRP A 143 -7.21 -8.46 5.98
N LEU A 144 -6.93 -8.54 7.28
CA LEU A 144 -6.98 -9.78 8.05
C LEU A 144 -8.37 -10.41 8.03
N SER A 145 -9.44 -9.60 8.10
CA SER A 145 -10.83 -10.07 8.06
C SER A 145 -11.26 -10.63 6.70
N HIS A 146 -10.70 -10.08 5.61
CA HIS A 146 -11.07 -10.50 4.25
C HIS A 146 -10.14 -11.55 3.65
N ARG A 147 -8.91 -11.75 4.17
CA ARG A 147 -7.92 -12.67 3.58
C ARG A 147 -8.44 -14.09 3.37
N VAL A 148 -9.28 -14.56 4.28
CA VAL A 148 -9.87 -15.92 4.25
C VAL A 148 -10.74 -16.18 3.02
N HIS A 149 -11.14 -15.13 2.30
CA HIS A 149 -11.92 -15.20 1.07
C HIS A 149 -11.04 -15.25 -0.19
N SER A 150 -9.70 -15.31 -0.05
CA SER A 150 -8.75 -15.31 -1.16
C SER A 150 -7.73 -16.43 -1.00
N GLU A 151 -7.84 -17.47 -1.82
CA GLU A 151 -6.89 -18.60 -1.86
C GLU A 151 -5.45 -18.12 -2.12
N ALA A 152 -5.30 -17.09 -2.97
CA ALA A 152 -4.01 -16.51 -3.28
C ALA A 152 -3.33 -15.87 -2.05
N GLN A 153 -4.11 -15.29 -1.14
CA GLN A 153 -3.58 -14.71 0.11
C GLN A 153 -3.33 -15.79 1.16
N LEU A 154 -4.21 -16.80 1.25
CA LEU A 154 -4.03 -17.94 2.17
C LEU A 154 -2.75 -18.75 1.87
N GLY A 155 -2.34 -18.82 0.60
CA GLY A 155 -1.09 -19.47 0.20
C GLY A 155 0.19 -18.65 0.45
N ASP A 156 0.06 -17.36 0.80
CA ASP A 156 1.19 -16.42 0.93
C ASP A 156 1.57 -16.21 2.41
N LEU A 157 2.12 -17.26 3.03
CA LEU A 157 2.55 -17.24 4.44
C LEU A 157 3.62 -16.17 4.71
N GLU A 158 4.54 -15.94 3.76
CA GLU A 158 5.57 -14.90 3.89
C GLU A 158 4.92 -13.51 3.93
N GLY A 159 3.95 -13.26 3.04
CA GLY A 159 3.17 -12.04 3.03
C GLY A 159 2.40 -11.83 4.33
N TYR A 160 1.72 -12.87 4.81
CA TYR A 160 0.99 -12.85 6.07
C TYR A 160 1.89 -12.51 7.27
N GLU A 161 3.05 -13.18 7.38
CA GLU A 161 4.03 -12.91 8.42
C GLU A 161 4.49 -11.46 8.41
N LYS A 162 4.77 -10.90 7.22
CA LYS A 162 5.19 -9.50 7.10
C LYS A 162 4.11 -8.49 7.49
N VAL A 163 2.85 -8.81 7.24
CA VAL A 163 1.73 -7.97 7.70
C VAL A 163 1.62 -8.01 9.23
N LEU A 164 1.73 -9.20 9.83
CA LEU A 164 1.67 -9.34 11.28
C LEU A 164 2.87 -8.70 11.99
N GLU A 165 4.07 -8.81 11.43
CA GLU A 165 5.27 -8.10 11.90
C GLU A 165 5.02 -6.59 11.94
N MET A 166 4.53 -6.02 10.83
CA MET A 166 4.20 -4.58 10.77
C MET A 166 3.12 -4.20 11.77
N TYR A 167 2.09 -5.03 11.92
CA TYR A 167 0.96 -4.76 12.82
C TYR A 167 1.37 -4.80 14.29
N CYS A 168 2.01 -5.89 14.72
CA CYS A 168 2.31 -6.17 16.12
C CYS A 168 3.52 -5.40 16.61
N LEU A 169 4.52 -5.14 15.76
CA LEU A 169 5.78 -4.49 16.17
C LEU A 169 5.84 -3.01 15.85
N HIS A 170 4.96 -2.48 14.98
CA HIS A 170 5.02 -1.08 14.59
C HIS A 170 3.69 -0.34 14.78
N VAL A 171 2.57 -0.90 14.34
CA VAL A 171 1.27 -0.22 14.44
C VAL A 171 0.73 -0.19 15.87
N LEU A 172 0.50 -1.36 16.47
CA LEU A 172 -0.07 -1.47 17.81
C LEU A 172 0.80 -0.76 18.86
N PRO A 173 2.13 -0.92 18.86
CA PRO A 173 3.04 -0.16 19.72
C PRO A 173 2.86 1.35 19.70
N ARG A 174 2.65 1.92 18.52
CA ARG A 174 2.50 3.38 18.34
C ARG A 174 1.20 3.91 18.97
N MET A 175 0.26 3.01 19.27
CA MET A 175 -1.02 3.28 19.93
C MET A 175 -1.08 2.69 21.34
N GLU A 176 0.06 2.36 21.95
CA GLU A 176 0.15 1.72 23.28
C GLU A 176 -0.55 0.34 23.36
N GLY A 177 -0.83 -0.29 22.22
CA GLY A 177 -1.56 -1.55 22.08
C GLY A 177 -0.72 -2.81 22.31
N TRP A 178 0.32 -2.77 23.14
CA TRP A 178 1.23 -3.89 23.36
C TRP A 178 0.54 -5.13 23.95
N ASP A 179 -0.38 -4.93 24.89
CA ASP A 179 -1.12 -6.05 25.49
C ASP A 179 -2.09 -6.67 24.49
N TYR A 180 -2.69 -5.84 23.62
CA TYR A 180 -3.51 -6.32 22.52
C TYR A 180 -2.67 -7.13 21.51
N ALA A 181 -1.45 -6.68 21.18
CA ALA A 181 -0.54 -7.42 20.30
C ALA A 181 -0.19 -8.81 20.88
N LYS A 182 0.11 -8.89 22.18
CA LYS A 182 0.36 -10.17 22.86
C LYS A 182 -0.85 -11.10 22.81
N GLN A 183 -2.02 -10.59 23.22
CA GLN A 183 -3.26 -11.36 23.17
C GLN A 183 -3.56 -11.85 21.75
N PHE A 184 -3.42 -10.98 20.75
CA PHE A 184 -3.60 -11.35 19.35
C PHE A 184 -2.70 -12.52 18.96
N LEU A 185 -1.41 -12.47 19.29
CA LEU A 185 -0.44 -13.53 18.98
C LEU A 185 -0.69 -14.84 19.74
N ASP A 186 -1.28 -14.78 20.94
CA ASP A 186 -1.67 -15.98 21.72
C ASP A 186 -2.79 -16.77 21.02
N TYR A 187 -3.71 -16.09 20.33
CA TYR A 187 -4.82 -16.71 19.58
C TYR A 187 -4.52 -16.94 18.10
N GLU A 188 -3.45 -16.35 17.59
CA GLU A 188 -2.99 -16.55 16.21
C GLU A 188 -2.64 -18.05 16.01
N SER A 189 -3.06 -18.66 14.90
CA SER A 189 -2.87 -20.09 14.63
C SER A 189 -1.97 -20.44 13.44
N GLU A 190 -1.70 -19.50 12.52
CA GLU A 190 -0.99 -19.77 11.27
C GLU A 190 0.53 -19.56 11.37
N LEU A 191 1.00 -18.69 12.26
CA LEU A 191 2.44 -18.49 12.48
C LEU A 191 3.08 -19.65 13.27
N PRO A 192 4.31 -20.05 12.93
CA PRO A 192 5.10 -20.96 13.76
C PRO A 192 5.32 -20.37 15.16
N HIS A 193 5.29 -21.21 16.21
CA HIS A 193 5.50 -20.77 17.60
C HIS A 193 6.77 -19.94 17.82
N GLU A 194 7.84 -20.23 17.08
CA GLU A 194 9.11 -19.50 17.17
C GLU A 194 8.98 -18.03 16.73
N ARG A 195 8.05 -17.74 15.81
CA ARG A 195 7.79 -16.38 15.28
C ARG A 195 6.82 -15.56 16.14
N LYS A 196 6.19 -16.17 17.14
CA LYS A 196 5.23 -15.51 18.06
C LYS A 196 5.88 -14.88 19.29
N LYS A 197 7.18 -15.09 19.50
CA LYS A 197 7.92 -14.53 20.63
C LYS A 197 8.30 -13.08 20.33
N VAL A 198 7.58 -12.14 20.95
CA VAL A 198 7.85 -10.69 20.92
C VAL A 198 8.67 -10.28 22.13
#